data_AF-A0A353W5L8-F1
#
_entry.id   AF-A0A353W5L8-F1
#
_cell.length_a   1.000
_cell.length_b   1.000
_cell.length_c   1.000
_cell.angle_alpha   90.00
_cell.angle_beta   90.00
_cell.angle_gamma   90.00
#
_symmetry.space_group_name_H-M   'P 1'
#
loop_
_entity.id
_entity.type
_entity.pdbx_description
1 polymer ?
#
loop_
_entity_poly.entity_id
_entity_poly.type
_entity_poly.pdbx_seq_one_letter_code
_entity_poly.pdbx_strand_id
1 'polypeptide(L)'
;MLKQQLVEQYLSLEENLSKENILKTLEKVANTLAPSQSIMKTRSPVIEQLINNYELDNVVFTSNYLGTGNAMFSSKKESPSILFIAHLDQISYLVDEQTAKNVWRLIPYCKHLSQIDVRGKALRYDLNKNRFRESAAGTIFSEKIGNTMIPFFRTLEGQLESGDRIVYEFPINVEGDLVSGNIDNAAGVTACLVAGSALFKAYPQSNVGFIFSDEEEGPSDNPIYFARGVRRLMNKMETPDVCIIIDGHGGREGEDIGEGTFFTEKTAGGEATVTPPELFVKIKSIGKELHPFGINLFEDTGRVSRSDDIPCLAVTPNVISIGYPSVNRHHDQGPPTASLKDLANLAKVIFWLGIMLDRNYE
;
A
#
# COMPACT_ATOMS: atom_id res chain seq x y z
N MET A 1 -1.75 18.94 30.16
CA MET A 1 -1.44 17.68 30.86
C MET A 1 -1.54 16.50 29.91
N LEU A 2 -2.69 16.27 29.24
CA LEU A 2 -2.86 15.21 28.23
C LEU A 2 -1.81 15.29 27.09
N LYS A 3 -1.64 16.45 26.45
CA LYS A 3 -0.67 16.64 25.35
C LYS A 3 0.79 16.33 25.72
N GLN A 4 1.20 16.58 26.96
CA GLN A 4 2.56 16.29 27.43
C GLN A 4 2.76 14.79 27.67
N GLN A 5 1.76 14.10 28.24
CA GLN A 5 1.77 12.64 28.42
C GLN A 5 1.80 11.91 27.08
N LEU A 6 1.04 12.37 26.08
CA LEU A 6 1.06 11.80 24.73
C LEU A 6 2.46 11.90 24.10
N VAL A 7 3.13 13.04 24.27
CA VAL A 7 4.50 13.26 23.76
C VAL A 7 5.51 12.36 24.46
N GLU A 8 5.46 12.25 25.79
CA GLU A 8 6.36 11.37 26.55
C GLU A 8 6.19 9.91 26.15
N GLN A 9 4.95 9.45 25.93
CA GLN A 9 4.69 8.11 25.43
C GLN A 9 5.20 7.92 24.00
N TYR A 10 4.97 8.88 23.11
CA TYR A 10 5.49 8.84 21.74
C TYR A 10 7.01 8.72 21.71
N LEU A 11 7.72 9.53 22.52
CA LEU A 11 9.18 9.50 22.60
C LEU A 11 9.69 8.13 23.06
N SER A 12 8.96 7.44 23.95
CA SER A 12 9.31 6.07 24.36
C SER A 12 9.16 5.01 23.26
N LEU A 13 8.44 5.34 22.18
CA LEU A 13 8.15 4.45 21.05
C LEU A 13 8.91 4.85 19.77
N GLU A 14 9.70 5.93 19.79
CA GLU A 14 10.33 6.46 18.58
C GLU A 14 11.28 5.47 17.92
N GLU A 15 11.97 4.63 18.71
CA GLU A 15 12.82 3.55 18.19
C GLU A 15 12.02 2.52 17.36
N ASN A 16 10.74 2.29 17.68
CA ASN A 16 9.87 1.42 16.87
C ASN A 16 9.53 2.05 15.52
N LEU A 17 9.54 3.38 15.42
CA LEU A 17 9.22 4.15 14.21
C LEU A 17 10.49 4.54 13.42
N SER A 18 11.59 3.82 13.65
CA SER A 18 12.90 4.06 13.05
C SER A 18 13.02 3.55 11.61
N LYS A 19 14.02 4.08 10.87
CA LYS A 19 14.29 3.67 9.49
C LYS A 19 14.73 2.21 9.41
N GLU A 20 15.41 1.72 10.42
CA GLU A 20 15.87 0.34 10.56
C GLU A 20 14.68 -0.62 10.67
N ASN A 21 13.67 -0.28 11.48
CA ASN A 21 12.47 -1.11 11.60
C ASN A 21 11.61 -1.05 10.33
N ILE A 22 11.52 0.13 9.70
CA ILE A 22 10.89 0.30 8.39
C ILE A 22 11.56 -0.59 7.35
N LEU A 23 12.88 -0.53 7.20
CA LEU A 23 13.61 -1.33 6.21
C LEU A 23 13.42 -2.82 6.45
N LYS A 24 13.61 -3.30 7.70
CA LYS A 24 13.44 -4.71 8.06
C LYS A 24 12.03 -5.22 7.76
N THR A 25 11.01 -4.39 7.96
CA THR A 25 9.62 -4.73 7.68
C THR A 25 9.37 -4.72 6.18
N LEU A 26 9.81 -3.67 5.49
CA LEU A 26 9.67 -3.48 4.04
C LEU A 26 10.30 -4.63 3.26
N GLU A 27 11.52 -5.06 3.63
CA GLU A 27 12.20 -6.18 2.98
C GLU A 27 11.35 -7.45 2.99
N LYS A 28 10.63 -7.74 4.08
CA LYS A 28 9.77 -8.93 4.13
C LYS A 28 8.51 -8.77 3.27
N VAL A 29 7.89 -7.60 3.29
CA VAL A 29 6.66 -7.33 2.54
C VAL A 29 6.94 -7.26 1.04
N ALA A 30 7.87 -6.40 0.62
CA ALA A 30 8.15 -6.11 -0.79
C ALA A 30 8.78 -7.30 -1.54
N ASN A 31 9.64 -8.08 -0.88
CA ASN A 31 10.24 -9.28 -1.50
C ASN A 31 9.26 -10.47 -1.57
N THR A 32 8.09 -10.37 -0.94
CA THR A 32 7.03 -11.37 -1.09
C THR A 32 6.14 -10.98 -2.27
N LEU A 33 6.25 -11.73 -3.36
CA LEU A 33 5.45 -11.50 -4.56
C LEU A 33 3.95 -11.76 -4.29
N ALA A 34 3.11 -10.79 -4.60
CA ALA A 34 1.67 -10.87 -4.36
C ALA A 34 0.86 -10.28 -5.52
N PRO A 35 0.74 -11.00 -6.66
CA PRO A 35 -0.16 -10.58 -7.71
C PRO A 35 -1.58 -10.40 -7.17
N SER A 36 -2.36 -9.52 -7.81
CA SER A 36 -3.77 -9.33 -7.45
C SER A 36 -4.52 -10.67 -7.41
N GLN A 37 -5.44 -10.80 -6.45
CA GLN A 37 -6.17 -12.03 -6.11
C GLN A 37 -5.35 -13.09 -5.36
N SER A 38 -4.14 -12.77 -4.91
CA SER A 38 -3.26 -13.75 -4.24
C SER A 38 -2.92 -13.40 -2.80
N ILE A 39 -3.25 -12.19 -2.31
CA ILE A 39 -2.61 -11.64 -1.09
C ILE A 39 -2.79 -12.55 0.13
N MET A 40 -3.97 -13.17 0.26
CA MET A 40 -4.31 -14.11 1.35
C MET A 40 -3.37 -15.31 1.44
N LYS A 41 -2.74 -15.67 0.32
CA LYS A 41 -1.86 -16.84 0.18
C LYS A 41 -0.39 -16.44 -0.03
N THR A 42 -0.09 -15.15 -0.07
CA THR A 42 1.26 -14.62 -0.30
C THR A 42 1.69 -13.67 0.82
N ARG A 43 1.36 -12.37 0.73
CA ARG A 43 1.80 -11.35 1.69
C ARG A 43 1.06 -11.41 3.02
N SER A 44 -0.22 -11.80 3.09
CA SER A 44 -0.96 -11.82 4.36
C SER A 44 -0.34 -12.75 5.43
N PRO A 45 0.12 -13.98 5.11
CA PRO A 45 0.89 -14.79 6.06
C PRO A 45 2.18 -14.13 6.56
N VAL A 46 2.85 -13.35 5.71
CA VAL A 46 4.05 -12.59 6.11
C VAL A 46 3.67 -11.45 7.06
N ILE A 47 2.55 -10.78 6.80
CA ILE A 47 2.01 -9.76 7.69
C ILE A 47 1.64 -10.35 9.06
N GLU A 48 0.97 -11.49 9.09
CA GLU A 48 0.64 -12.20 10.33
C GLU A 48 1.89 -12.51 11.15
N GLN A 49 2.94 -13.03 10.51
CA GLN A 49 4.23 -13.28 11.16
C GLN A 49 4.86 -12.00 11.70
N LEU A 50 4.83 -10.91 10.93
CA LEU A 50 5.33 -9.60 11.37
C LEU A 50 4.59 -9.11 12.62
N ILE A 51 3.25 -9.18 12.62
CA ILE A 51 2.40 -8.77 13.74
C ILE A 51 2.69 -9.61 14.98
N ASN A 52 2.81 -10.93 14.83
CA ASN A 52 3.12 -11.83 15.94
C ASN A 52 4.48 -11.51 16.58
N ASN A 53 5.46 -11.03 15.81
CA ASN A 53 6.77 -10.62 16.34
C ASN A 53 6.73 -9.32 17.14
N TYR A 54 5.64 -8.54 17.10
CA TYR A 54 5.47 -7.37 17.95
C TYR A 54 4.97 -7.71 19.36
N GLU A 55 4.61 -8.98 19.62
CA GLU A 55 4.19 -9.48 20.95
C GLU A 55 3.04 -8.65 21.56
N LEU A 56 2.05 -8.31 20.74
CA LEU A 56 0.89 -7.51 21.14
C LEU A 56 -0.29 -8.42 21.51
N ASP A 57 -0.63 -8.49 22.80
CA ASP A 57 -1.74 -9.33 23.29
C ASP A 57 -3.12 -8.73 23.04
N ASN A 58 -3.21 -7.48 22.57
CA ASN A 58 -4.44 -6.71 22.45
C ASN A 58 -4.91 -6.50 21.00
N VAL A 59 -4.29 -7.19 20.04
CA VAL A 59 -4.59 -7.04 18.62
C VAL A 59 -5.19 -8.30 18.01
N VAL A 60 -5.82 -8.14 16.84
CA VAL A 60 -6.28 -9.24 15.99
C VAL A 60 -5.80 -8.95 14.58
N PHE A 61 -5.28 -10.00 13.92
CA PHE A 61 -5.07 -10.02 12.49
C PHE A 61 -6.03 -11.02 11.84
N THR A 62 -6.80 -10.59 10.84
CA THR A 62 -7.66 -11.47 10.04
C THR A 62 -7.23 -11.37 8.59
N SER A 63 -6.67 -12.45 8.03
CA SER A 63 -6.17 -12.47 6.64
C SER A 63 -7.26 -12.40 5.57
N ASN A 64 -8.52 -12.66 5.94
CA ASN A 64 -9.69 -12.57 5.05
C ASN A 64 -10.87 -11.96 5.81
N TYR A 65 -10.71 -10.70 6.18
CA TYR A 65 -11.69 -9.99 6.99
C TYR A 65 -13.06 -9.98 6.30
N LEU A 66 -14.10 -10.41 7.03
CA LEU A 66 -15.48 -10.56 6.53
C LEU A 66 -15.62 -11.39 5.24
N GLY A 67 -14.64 -12.22 4.89
CA GLY A 67 -14.65 -13.00 3.65
C GLY A 67 -14.59 -12.13 2.39
N THR A 68 -13.83 -11.03 2.39
CA THR A 68 -13.74 -10.08 1.27
C THR A 68 -12.45 -10.20 0.46
N GLY A 69 -11.49 -11.00 0.92
CA GLY A 69 -10.15 -11.10 0.37
C GLY A 69 -9.15 -10.09 0.92
N ASN A 70 -9.60 -9.13 1.74
CA ASN A 70 -8.70 -8.15 2.37
C ASN A 70 -8.25 -8.65 3.73
N ALA A 71 -7.03 -8.29 4.12
CA ALA A 71 -6.56 -8.51 5.47
C ALA A 71 -6.84 -7.29 6.36
N MET A 72 -7.00 -7.52 7.66
CA MET A 72 -7.24 -6.48 8.65
C MET A 72 -6.38 -6.70 9.89
N PHE A 73 -5.77 -5.62 10.37
CA PHE A 73 -5.04 -5.53 11.63
C PHE A 73 -5.69 -4.45 12.50
N SER A 74 -6.19 -4.81 13.68
CA SER A 74 -6.85 -3.85 14.56
C SER A 74 -6.66 -4.22 16.03
N SER A 75 -7.07 -3.31 16.92
CA SER A 75 -7.33 -3.68 18.32
C SER A 75 -8.46 -4.72 18.38
N LYS A 76 -8.51 -5.51 19.47
CA LYS A 76 -9.53 -6.57 19.73
C LYS A 76 -10.99 -6.08 19.80
N LYS A 77 -11.27 -4.80 19.53
CA LYS A 77 -12.57 -4.17 19.69
C LYS A 77 -13.48 -4.42 18.46
N GLU A 78 -14.75 -4.05 18.60
CA GLU A 78 -15.76 -3.97 17.53
C GLU A 78 -15.27 -3.13 16.34
N SER A 79 -16.05 -3.08 15.24
CA SER A 79 -15.68 -2.44 13.98
C SER A 79 -15.01 -1.05 14.16
N PRO A 80 -13.76 -0.86 13.66
CA PRO A 80 -13.05 0.41 13.84
C PRO A 80 -13.73 1.58 13.14
N SER A 81 -13.69 2.75 13.79
CA SER A 81 -14.23 3.99 13.19
C SER A 81 -13.20 4.70 12.29
N ILE A 82 -11.91 4.46 12.48
CA ILE A 82 -10.83 5.02 11.65
C ILE A 82 -10.18 3.88 10.89
N LEU A 83 -10.17 3.97 9.56
CA LEU A 83 -9.48 3.00 8.71
C LEU A 83 -8.29 3.63 8.01
N PHE A 84 -7.11 3.03 8.19
CA PHE A 84 -5.98 3.23 7.31
C PHE A 84 -5.97 2.11 6.26
N ILE A 85 -5.89 2.46 4.98
CA ILE A 85 -6.00 1.49 3.89
C ILE A 85 -4.76 1.60 3.01
N ALA A 86 -4.02 0.50 2.87
CA ALA A 86 -2.88 0.38 1.96
C ALA A 86 -2.98 -0.95 1.22
N HIS A 87 -2.95 -0.94 -0.11
CA HIS A 87 -3.10 -2.18 -0.86
C HIS A 87 -1.88 -3.09 -0.77
N LEU A 88 -2.17 -4.38 -0.71
CA LEU A 88 -1.20 -5.43 -0.48
C LEU A 88 -0.85 -6.18 -1.76
N ASP A 89 -1.68 -6.08 -2.80
CA ASP A 89 -1.33 -6.62 -4.10
C ASP A 89 -0.27 -5.75 -4.79
N GLN A 90 0.28 -6.29 -5.87
CA GLN A 90 1.24 -5.62 -6.73
C GLN A 90 0.81 -5.78 -8.18
N ILE A 91 1.31 -4.89 -9.03
CA ILE A 91 1.14 -4.96 -10.49
C ILE A 91 1.41 -6.37 -11.00
N SER A 92 0.42 -6.89 -11.73
CA SER A 92 0.45 -8.25 -12.23
C SER A 92 -0.14 -8.35 -13.63
N TYR A 93 0.10 -9.50 -14.26
CA TYR A 93 -0.28 -9.78 -15.63
C TYR A 93 -0.89 -11.17 -15.74
N LEU A 94 -1.83 -11.31 -16.68
CA LEU A 94 -2.40 -12.59 -17.08
C LEU A 94 -1.72 -13.09 -18.34
N VAL A 95 -1.54 -14.41 -18.45
CA VAL A 95 -1.12 -15.07 -19.69
C VAL A 95 -2.26 -15.01 -20.71
N ASP A 96 -1.96 -14.53 -21.91
CA ASP A 96 -2.91 -14.44 -23.01
C ASP A 96 -2.63 -15.50 -24.08
N GLU A 97 -1.83 -15.16 -25.10
CA GLU A 97 -1.49 -16.06 -26.21
C GLU A 97 0.01 -16.14 -26.42
N GLN A 98 0.48 -17.29 -26.92
CA GLN A 98 1.86 -17.46 -27.33
C GLN A 98 2.06 -16.92 -28.75
N THR A 99 2.80 -15.82 -28.88
CA THR A 99 3.03 -15.14 -30.17
C THR A 99 4.25 -15.68 -30.92
N ALA A 100 5.22 -16.24 -30.19
CA ALA A 100 6.37 -16.93 -30.74
C ALA A 100 6.90 -17.97 -29.74
N LYS A 101 7.91 -18.75 -30.13
CA LYS A 101 8.55 -19.72 -29.24
C LYS A 101 9.02 -19.02 -27.95
N ASN A 102 8.48 -19.45 -26.81
CA ASN A 102 8.74 -18.90 -25.47
C ASN A 102 8.34 -17.43 -25.26
N VAL A 103 7.57 -16.82 -26.16
CA VAL A 103 7.11 -15.43 -26.02
C VAL A 103 5.59 -15.42 -25.92
N TRP A 104 5.09 -14.80 -24.87
CA TRP A 104 3.66 -14.72 -24.54
C TRP A 104 3.23 -13.27 -24.48
N ARG A 105 2.12 -12.95 -25.15
CA ARG A 105 1.43 -11.68 -24.89
C ARG A 105 0.83 -11.72 -23.49
N LEU A 106 0.85 -10.58 -22.82
CA LEU A 106 0.27 -10.41 -21.49
C LEU A 106 -0.96 -9.51 -21.54
N ILE A 107 -1.94 -9.84 -20.71
CA ILE A 107 -3.04 -8.92 -20.38
C ILE A 107 -2.66 -8.24 -19.06
N PRO A 108 -2.47 -6.91 -19.03
CA PRO A 108 -2.16 -6.22 -17.80
C PRO A 108 -3.35 -6.23 -16.85
N TYR A 109 -3.10 -6.58 -15.59
CA TYR A 109 -4.05 -6.46 -14.48
C TYR A 109 -3.62 -5.26 -13.63
N CYS A 110 -3.57 -4.10 -14.30
CA CYS A 110 -3.20 -2.75 -13.84
C CYS A 110 -2.99 -1.87 -15.10
N LYS A 111 -2.74 -0.57 -14.93
CA LYS A 111 -2.16 0.28 -15.96
C LYS A 111 -0.68 -0.09 -16.20
N HIS A 112 -0.38 -0.61 -17.39
CA HIS A 112 0.99 -0.89 -17.81
C HIS A 112 1.69 0.37 -18.34
N LEU A 113 2.83 0.73 -17.73
CA LEU A 113 3.64 1.90 -18.11
C LEU A 113 5.11 1.57 -18.42
N SER A 114 5.55 0.34 -18.16
CA SER A 114 6.97 -0.02 -18.23
C SER A 114 7.52 0.05 -19.65
N GLN A 115 8.65 0.73 -19.79
CA GLN A 115 9.38 0.92 -21.04
C GLN A 115 10.71 0.16 -21.07
N ILE A 116 10.97 -0.64 -20.03
CA ILE A 116 12.22 -1.35 -19.82
C ILE A 116 11.99 -2.85 -19.79
N ASP A 117 13.04 -3.60 -20.15
CA ASP A 117 13.08 -5.05 -19.98
C ASP A 117 13.38 -5.36 -18.51
N VAL A 118 12.49 -6.10 -17.87
CA VAL A 118 12.57 -6.39 -16.43
C VAL A 118 12.48 -7.89 -16.20
N ARG A 119 13.24 -8.39 -15.23
CA ARG A 119 13.08 -9.75 -14.75
C ARG A 119 11.68 -9.96 -14.17
N GLY A 120 11.03 -11.05 -14.54
CA GLY A 120 9.70 -11.39 -14.06
C GLY A 120 9.58 -12.86 -13.67
N LYS A 121 8.59 -13.12 -12.82
CA LYS A 121 8.25 -14.46 -12.36
C LYS A 121 6.79 -14.76 -12.62
N ALA A 122 6.51 -16.01 -12.95
CA ALA A 122 5.17 -16.54 -13.05
C ALA A 122 4.84 -17.39 -11.82
N LEU A 123 3.70 -17.10 -11.23
CA LEU A 123 3.19 -17.76 -10.04
C LEU A 123 1.95 -18.57 -10.40
N ARG A 124 1.98 -19.85 -10.01
CA ARG A 124 0.89 -20.80 -10.19
C ARG A 124 0.34 -21.23 -8.84
N TYR A 125 -0.97 -21.33 -8.75
CA TYR A 125 -1.60 -21.90 -7.57
C TYR A 125 -1.47 -23.42 -7.55
N ASP A 126 -0.86 -23.96 -6.50
CA ASP A 126 -0.79 -25.40 -6.23
C ASP A 126 -1.97 -25.79 -5.33
N LEU A 127 -2.99 -26.42 -5.93
CA LEU A 127 -4.21 -26.83 -5.22
C LEU A 127 -3.91 -27.80 -4.07
N ASN A 128 -2.96 -28.72 -4.24
CA ASN A 128 -2.62 -29.74 -3.24
C ASN A 128 -1.92 -29.12 -2.04
N LYS A 129 -1.11 -28.08 -2.26
CA LYS A 129 -0.37 -27.37 -1.20
C LYS A 129 -1.07 -26.11 -0.71
N ASN A 130 -2.21 -25.73 -1.32
CA ASN A 130 -2.99 -24.54 -0.98
C ASN A 130 -2.13 -23.26 -0.95
N ARG A 131 -1.18 -23.12 -1.90
CA ARG A 131 -0.21 -22.02 -1.96
C ARG A 131 0.23 -21.72 -3.39
N PHE A 132 0.77 -20.52 -3.62
CA PHE A 132 1.44 -20.20 -4.87
C PHE A 132 2.84 -20.81 -4.93
N ARG A 133 3.27 -21.21 -6.13
CA ARG A 133 4.62 -21.65 -6.45
C ARG A 133 5.09 -20.97 -7.72
N GLU A 134 6.39 -20.83 -7.88
CA GLU A 134 6.96 -20.41 -9.16
C GLU A 134 6.71 -21.49 -10.23
N SER A 135 6.20 -21.08 -11.39
CA SER A 135 6.01 -21.94 -12.57
C SER A 135 7.00 -21.62 -13.69
N ALA A 136 7.43 -20.36 -13.80
CA ALA A 136 8.39 -19.89 -14.78
C ALA A 136 9.13 -18.63 -14.32
N ALA A 137 10.30 -18.42 -14.89
CA ALA A 137 11.08 -17.18 -14.77
C ALA A 137 11.47 -16.67 -16.15
N GLY A 138 11.59 -15.35 -16.29
CA GLY A 138 11.81 -14.74 -17.60
C GLY A 138 11.96 -13.23 -17.56
N THR A 139 11.71 -12.63 -18.72
CA THR A 139 11.78 -11.17 -18.91
C THR A 139 10.41 -10.65 -19.33
N ILE A 140 9.88 -9.68 -18.60
CA ILE A 140 8.77 -8.82 -19.01
C ILE A 140 9.37 -7.72 -19.87
N PHE A 141 8.83 -7.53 -21.07
CA PHE A 141 9.24 -6.47 -21.99
C PHE A 141 8.02 -5.91 -22.71
N SER A 142 8.18 -4.75 -23.33
CA SER A 142 7.06 -4.02 -23.93
C SER A 142 7.33 -3.75 -25.40
N GLU A 143 6.33 -3.99 -26.25
CA GLU A 143 6.39 -3.59 -27.66
C GLU A 143 5.36 -2.49 -27.94
N LYS A 144 5.76 -1.49 -28.72
CA LYS A 144 4.85 -0.43 -29.15
C LYS A 144 4.05 -0.89 -30.36
N ILE A 145 2.75 -1.09 -30.17
CA ILE A 145 1.81 -1.41 -31.26
C ILE A 145 0.86 -0.21 -31.44
N GLY A 146 1.08 0.56 -32.50
CA GLY A 146 0.40 1.84 -32.69
C GLY A 146 0.80 2.85 -31.61
N ASN A 147 -0.19 3.32 -30.84
CA ASN A 147 0.01 4.27 -29.74
C ASN A 147 0.02 3.60 -28.35
N THR A 148 -0.05 2.26 -28.29
CA THR A 148 -0.15 1.52 -27.03
C THR A 148 1.10 0.68 -26.80
N MET A 149 1.59 0.69 -25.55
CA MET A 149 2.62 -0.24 -25.11
C MET A 149 1.94 -1.54 -24.70
N ILE A 150 2.32 -2.64 -25.35
CA ILE A 150 1.76 -3.96 -25.08
C ILE A 150 2.80 -4.80 -24.35
N PRO A 151 2.48 -5.36 -23.17
CA PRO A 151 3.40 -6.18 -22.41
C PRO A 151 3.50 -7.60 -22.95
N PHE A 152 4.70 -8.16 -22.88
CA PHE A 152 5.05 -9.53 -23.24
C PHE A 152 5.90 -10.16 -22.16
N PHE A 153 5.91 -11.50 -22.11
CA PHE A 153 6.82 -12.28 -21.28
C PHE A 153 7.60 -13.27 -22.13
N ARG A 154 8.94 -13.20 -22.03
CA ARG A 154 9.85 -14.19 -22.60
C ARG A 154 10.25 -15.19 -21.52
N THR A 155 9.76 -16.41 -21.62
CA THR A 155 10.11 -17.50 -20.72
C THR A 155 11.56 -17.93 -20.94
N LEU A 156 12.37 -17.91 -19.87
CA LEU A 156 13.75 -18.41 -19.86
C LEU A 156 13.84 -19.77 -19.17
N GLU A 157 13.06 -19.95 -18.10
CA GLU A 157 12.99 -21.18 -17.30
C GLU A 157 11.54 -21.54 -16.99
N GLY A 158 11.26 -22.83 -16.84
CA GLY A 158 9.93 -23.33 -16.49
C GLY A 158 8.92 -23.29 -17.66
N GLN A 159 7.64 -23.32 -17.32
CA GLN A 159 6.54 -23.37 -18.29
C GLN A 159 5.38 -22.49 -17.82
N LEU A 160 4.84 -21.69 -18.73
CA LEU A 160 3.63 -20.91 -18.51
C LEU A 160 2.39 -21.70 -18.90
N GLU A 161 1.30 -21.44 -18.18
CA GLU A 161 -0.04 -21.87 -18.59
C GLU A 161 -1.09 -20.81 -18.25
N SER A 162 -2.29 -20.97 -18.80
CA SER A 162 -3.42 -20.12 -18.45
C SER A 162 -3.73 -20.21 -16.96
N GLY A 163 -3.94 -19.07 -16.31
CA GLY A 163 -4.15 -18.98 -14.86
C GLY A 163 -2.88 -18.64 -14.07
N ASP A 164 -1.69 -18.74 -14.67
CA ASP A 164 -0.48 -18.18 -14.06
C ASP A 164 -0.60 -16.65 -13.95
N ARG A 165 -0.05 -16.11 -12.86
CA ARG A 165 0.07 -14.67 -12.63
C ARG A 165 1.53 -14.27 -12.80
N ILE A 166 1.79 -13.34 -13.70
CA ILE A 166 3.14 -12.84 -13.97
C ILE A 166 3.33 -11.51 -13.26
N VAL A 167 4.48 -11.34 -12.62
CA VAL A 167 4.83 -10.14 -11.86
C VAL A 167 6.28 -9.73 -12.10
N TYR A 168 6.56 -8.46 -11.86
CA TYR A 168 7.93 -7.98 -11.77
C TYR A 168 8.67 -8.59 -10.58
N GLU A 169 9.93 -8.93 -10.80
CA GLU A 169 10.86 -9.36 -9.75
C GLU A 169 11.87 -8.26 -9.48
N PHE A 170 11.48 -7.29 -8.65
CA PHE A 170 12.37 -6.27 -8.11
C PHE A 170 12.62 -6.50 -6.62
N PRO A 171 13.71 -7.19 -6.24
CA PRO A 171 14.10 -7.27 -4.84
C PRO A 171 14.43 -5.87 -4.31
N ILE A 172 14.26 -5.68 -3.01
CA ILE A 172 14.64 -4.44 -2.35
C ILE A 172 16.14 -4.19 -2.54
N ASN A 173 16.46 -3.00 -3.04
CA ASN A 173 17.81 -2.44 -3.13
C ASN A 173 17.87 -1.12 -2.36
N VAL A 174 18.93 -0.93 -1.58
CA VAL A 174 19.11 0.25 -0.72
C VAL A 174 20.39 0.97 -1.09
N GLU A 175 20.27 2.27 -1.38
CA GLU A 175 21.38 3.16 -1.72
C GLU A 175 21.29 4.42 -0.85
N GLY A 176 22.07 4.45 0.23
CA GLY A 176 21.97 5.51 1.23
C GLY A 176 20.62 5.51 1.93
N ASP A 177 19.83 6.56 1.72
CA ASP A 177 18.46 6.65 2.26
C ASP A 177 17.38 6.22 1.26
N LEU A 178 17.76 6.01 -0.01
CA LEU A 178 16.84 5.59 -1.05
C LEU A 178 16.65 4.08 -1.02
N VAL A 179 15.40 3.66 -1.15
CA VAL A 179 15.01 2.26 -1.29
C VAL A 179 14.22 2.09 -2.58
N SER A 180 14.58 1.09 -3.36
CA SER A 180 13.95 0.76 -4.65
C SER A 180 13.52 -0.71 -4.68
N GLY A 181 12.47 -1.02 -5.42
CA GLY A 181 11.97 -2.39 -5.55
C GLY A 181 10.47 -2.46 -5.86
N ASN A 182 9.81 -3.51 -5.36
CA ASN A 182 8.34 -3.58 -5.31
C ASN A 182 7.78 -2.67 -4.20
N ILE A 183 8.01 -1.35 -4.31
CA ILE A 183 7.60 -0.34 -3.32
C ILE A 183 6.09 -0.13 -3.31
N ASP A 184 5.48 -0.14 -4.49
CA ASP A 184 4.06 0.06 -4.70
C ASP A 184 3.26 -1.23 -4.40
N ASN A 185 2.45 -1.32 -3.34
CA ASN A 185 2.36 -0.41 -2.19
C ASN A 185 2.82 -1.08 -0.88
N ALA A 186 3.82 -1.95 -0.98
CA ALA A 186 4.51 -2.54 0.16
C ALA A 186 5.04 -1.49 1.16
N ALA A 187 5.40 -0.29 0.69
CA ALA A 187 5.83 0.81 1.54
C ALA A 187 4.70 1.39 2.41
N GLY A 188 3.51 1.63 1.84
CA GLY A 188 2.33 2.06 2.61
C GLY A 188 1.89 1.03 3.63
N VAL A 189 1.88 -0.26 3.24
CA VAL A 189 1.63 -1.39 4.15
C VAL A 189 2.64 -1.43 5.29
N THR A 190 3.92 -1.24 4.98
CA THR A 190 4.99 -1.23 5.98
C THR A 190 4.80 -0.11 6.99
N ALA A 191 4.52 1.10 6.53
CA ALA A 191 4.28 2.25 7.41
C ALA A 191 3.06 2.00 8.32
N CYS A 192 1.98 1.42 7.78
CA CYS A 192 0.81 1.02 8.56
C CYS A 192 1.13 -0.01 9.65
N LEU A 193 1.92 -1.05 9.34
CA LEU A 193 2.28 -2.08 10.31
C LEU A 193 3.14 -1.55 11.44
N VAL A 194 4.16 -0.77 11.09
CA VAL A 194 5.05 -0.14 12.07
C VAL A 194 4.28 0.84 12.95
N ALA A 195 3.47 1.72 12.34
CA ALA A 195 2.64 2.67 13.07
C ALA A 195 1.61 1.98 13.97
N GLY A 196 0.90 0.97 13.46
CA GLY A 196 -0.09 0.20 14.19
C GLY A 196 0.51 -0.55 15.37
N SER A 197 1.72 -1.11 15.23
CA SER A 197 2.43 -1.76 16.33
C SER A 197 2.72 -0.81 17.48
N ALA A 198 3.20 0.40 17.17
CA ALA A 198 3.46 1.45 18.15
C ALA A 198 2.15 1.96 18.77
N LEU A 199 1.14 2.20 17.93
CA LEU A 199 -0.17 2.72 18.33
C LEU A 199 -0.84 1.76 19.31
N PHE A 200 -0.96 0.47 18.99
CA PHE A 200 -1.64 -0.49 19.85
C PHE A 200 -0.85 -0.83 21.11
N LYS A 201 0.47 -0.58 21.13
CA LYS A 201 1.29 -0.69 22.34
C LYS A 201 1.02 0.45 23.33
N ALA A 202 0.96 1.70 22.87
CA ALA A 202 0.67 2.85 23.74
C ALA A 202 -0.82 3.03 24.02
N TYR A 203 -1.68 2.70 23.06
CA TYR A 203 -3.12 2.93 23.10
C TYR A 203 -3.89 1.65 22.74
N PRO A 204 -3.92 0.65 23.65
CA PRO A 204 -4.50 -0.66 23.36
C PRO A 204 -5.98 -0.67 23.00
N GLN A 205 -6.69 0.42 23.34
CA GLN A 205 -8.13 0.60 23.15
C GLN A 205 -8.48 1.52 21.96
N SER A 206 -7.48 1.94 21.19
CA SER A 206 -7.69 2.80 20.02
C SER A 206 -8.67 2.17 19.03
N ASN A 207 -9.55 3.01 18.47
CA ASN A 207 -10.59 2.57 17.54
C ASN A 207 -10.13 2.61 16.08
N VAL A 208 -8.93 2.08 15.84
CA VAL A 208 -8.22 2.14 14.56
C VAL A 208 -8.12 0.75 13.95
N GLY A 209 -8.36 0.67 12.64
CA GLY A 209 -8.12 -0.51 11.82
C GLY A 209 -7.16 -0.20 10.68
N PHE A 210 -6.28 -1.15 10.39
CA PHE A 210 -5.40 -1.14 9.22
C PHE A 210 -5.91 -2.21 8.25
N ILE A 211 -6.36 -1.79 7.09
CA ILE A 211 -6.82 -2.65 6.01
C ILE A 211 -5.70 -2.81 5.00
N PHE A 212 -5.42 -4.06 4.66
CA PHE A 212 -4.50 -4.43 3.60
C PHE A 212 -5.30 -5.06 2.47
N SER A 213 -5.63 -4.25 1.46
CA SER A 213 -6.58 -4.59 0.40
C SER A 213 -5.95 -5.42 -0.72
N ASP A 214 -6.80 -6.16 -1.44
CA ASP A 214 -6.45 -6.86 -2.69
C ASP A 214 -7.13 -6.17 -3.88
N GLU A 215 -6.57 -6.33 -5.08
CA GLU A 215 -7.12 -5.83 -6.33
C GLU A 215 -7.38 -4.31 -6.34
N GLU A 216 -6.51 -3.53 -5.69
CA GLU A 216 -6.42 -2.08 -5.94
C GLU A 216 -5.93 -1.87 -7.37
N GLU A 217 -4.81 -2.52 -7.69
CA GLU A 217 -4.13 -2.52 -8.99
C GLU A 217 -4.97 -3.18 -10.09
N GLY A 218 -6.16 -3.68 -9.77
CA GLY A 218 -7.06 -4.35 -10.69
C GLY A 218 -7.42 -3.52 -11.94
N PRO A 219 -8.21 -4.09 -12.87
CA PRO A 219 -8.46 -3.50 -14.19
C PRO A 219 -8.82 -2.02 -14.14
N SER A 220 -7.92 -1.16 -14.65
CA SER A 220 -7.92 0.29 -14.41
C SER A 220 -8.87 1.09 -15.31
N ASP A 221 -9.40 0.46 -16.36
CA ASP A 221 -10.08 1.17 -17.46
C ASP A 221 -11.52 1.56 -17.14
N ASN A 222 -12.06 1.13 -16.00
CA ASN A 222 -13.40 1.50 -15.56
C ASN A 222 -13.41 1.84 -14.05
N PRO A 223 -13.70 3.10 -13.69
CA PRO A 223 -13.78 3.55 -12.29
C PRO A 223 -14.75 2.73 -11.42
N ILE A 224 -15.81 2.16 -12.00
CA ILE A 224 -16.78 1.33 -11.26
C ILE A 224 -16.13 0.04 -10.74
N TYR A 225 -15.12 -0.47 -11.46
CA TYR A 225 -14.44 -1.72 -11.16
C TYR A 225 -13.04 -1.53 -10.57
N PHE A 226 -12.67 -0.29 -10.22
CA PHE A 226 -11.42 0.04 -9.53
C PHE A 226 -11.51 -0.38 -8.05
N ALA A 227 -10.36 -0.75 -7.44
CA ALA A 227 -10.27 -1.10 -6.02
C ALA A 227 -11.29 -2.15 -5.55
N ARG A 228 -11.27 -3.32 -6.20
CA ARG A 228 -12.32 -4.34 -6.05
C ARG A 228 -12.35 -4.95 -4.66
N GLY A 229 -11.19 -5.13 -4.03
CA GLY A 229 -11.10 -5.63 -2.65
C GLY A 229 -11.78 -4.70 -1.68
N VAL A 230 -11.44 -3.41 -1.69
CA VAL A 230 -12.08 -2.43 -0.80
C VAL A 230 -13.57 -2.29 -1.09
N ARG A 231 -13.99 -2.33 -2.36
CA ARG A 231 -15.42 -2.34 -2.70
C ARG A 231 -16.17 -3.51 -2.05
N ARG A 232 -15.61 -4.72 -2.06
CA ARG A 232 -16.23 -5.88 -1.36
C ARG A 232 -16.29 -5.67 0.15
N LEU A 233 -15.28 -5.02 0.72
CA LEU A 233 -15.24 -4.72 2.15
C LEU A 233 -16.29 -3.69 2.55
N MET A 234 -16.35 -2.56 1.85
CA MET A 234 -17.30 -1.48 2.14
C MET A 234 -18.76 -1.95 2.04
N ASN A 235 -19.05 -2.96 1.24
CA ASN A 235 -20.39 -3.58 1.16
C ASN A 235 -20.76 -4.47 2.38
N LYS A 236 -19.81 -4.82 3.25
CA LYS A 236 -20.02 -5.75 4.37
C LYS A 236 -19.75 -5.15 5.74
N MET A 237 -18.89 -4.14 5.81
CA MET A 237 -18.49 -3.55 7.07
C MET A 237 -19.44 -2.43 7.52
N GLU A 238 -19.43 -2.13 8.82
CA GLU A 238 -20.07 -0.92 9.34
C GLU A 238 -19.38 0.32 8.78
N THR A 239 -20.15 1.40 8.61
CA THR A 239 -19.64 2.66 8.06
C THR A 239 -18.58 3.26 9.00
N PRO A 240 -17.33 3.45 8.52
CA PRO A 240 -16.31 4.12 9.31
C PRO A 240 -16.56 5.63 9.38
N ASP A 241 -16.13 6.26 10.47
CA ASP A 241 -16.16 7.72 10.61
C ASP A 241 -15.20 8.38 9.60
N VAL A 242 -14.05 7.75 9.30
CA VAL A 242 -13.04 8.25 8.36
C VAL A 242 -12.25 7.11 7.70
N CYS A 243 -11.96 7.26 6.41
CA CYS A 243 -11.02 6.44 5.68
C CYS A 243 -9.80 7.26 5.27
N ILE A 244 -8.60 6.71 5.51
CA ILE A 244 -7.33 7.33 5.19
C ILE A 244 -6.58 6.38 4.27
N ILE A 245 -6.45 6.77 3.01
CA ILE A 245 -5.77 5.97 1.99
C ILE A 245 -4.28 6.30 2.02
N ILE A 246 -3.46 5.26 2.06
CA ILE A 246 -2.00 5.33 2.12
C ILE A 246 -1.44 4.84 0.80
N ASP A 247 -0.78 5.71 0.03
CA ASP A 247 -0.30 5.35 -1.31
C ASP A 247 0.95 6.14 -1.74
N GLY A 248 1.57 5.75 -2.85
CA GLY A 248 2.69 6.45 -3.48
C GLY A 248 2.25 7.73 -4.19
N HIS A 249 2.74 8.87 -3.71
CA HIS A 249 2.46 10.19 -4.29
C HIS A 249 3.57 10.58 -5.25
N GLY A 250 3.20 11.16 -6.40
CA GLY A 250 4.18 11.61 -7.40
C GLY A 250 4.91 12.88 -6.99
N GLY A 251 4.31 13.69 -6.09
CA GLY A 251 4.86 14.97 -5.64
C GLY A 251 5.28 15.85 -6.82
N ARG A 252 6.42 16.54 -6.64
CA ARG A 252 7.12 17.29 -7.70
C ARG A 252 8.16 16.43 -8.42
N GLU A 253 7.73 15.34 -9.06
CA GLU A 253 8.58 14.45 -9.87
C GLU A 253 9.82 13.91 -9.12
N GLY A 254 9.69 13.70 -7.80
CA GLY A 254 10.76 13.18 -6.96
C GLY A 254 11.71 14.21 -6.36
N GLU A 255 11.59 15.50 -6.69
CA GLU A 255 12.36 16.57 -6.02
C GLU A 255 12.12 16.63 -4.51
N ASP A 256 11.00 16.05 -4.07
CA ASP A 256 10.56 16.04 -2.67
C ASP A 256 10.90 14.76 -1.91
N ILE A 257 11.61 13.81 -2.53
CA ILE A 257 12.05 12.60 -1.85
C ILE A 257 12.98 13.01 -0.69
N GLY A 258 12.63 12.55 0.52
CA GLY A 258 13.34 12.84 1.76
C GLY A 258 12.75 14.01 2.55
N GLU A 259 11.71 14.69 2.06
CA GLU A 259 11.12 15.85 2.73
C GLU A 259 10.06 15.46 3.79
N GLY A 260 9.43 14.29 3.67
CA GLY A 260 8.46 13.78 4.62
C GLY A 260 7.24 13.13 3.97
N THR A 261 6.06 13.39 4.54
CA THR A 261 4.80 12.76 4.11
C THR A 261 3.90 13.76 3.44
N PHE A 262 3.15 13.30 2.46
CA PHE A 262 2.16 14.10 1.75
C PHE A 262 0.72 13.80 2.18
N PHE A 263 -0.14 14.80 2.02
CA PHE A 263 -1.59 14.66 1.98
C PHE A 263 -2.13 15.47 0.81
N THR A 264 -3.28 15.11 0.25
CA THR A 264 -3.91 15.91 -0.81
C THR A 264 -5.38 16.16 -0.53
N GLU A 265 -5.88 17.29 -1.01
CA GLU A 265 -7.31 17.60 -1.02
C GLU A 265 -8.06 16.64 -1.95
N LYS A 266 -7.44 16.25 -3.07
CA LYS A 266 -8.13 15.56 -4.16
C LYS A 266 -7.25 14.58 -4.90
N THR A 267 -7.86 13.50 -5.37
CA THR A 267 -7.23 12.48 -6.22
C THR A 267 -7.78 12.57 -7.64
N ALA A 268 -6.95 12.20 -8.62
CA ALA A 268 -7.27 12.29 -10.05
C ALA A 268 -7.81 13.66 -10.50
N GLY A 269 -7.35 14.75 -9.87
CA GLY A 269 -7.84 16.09 -10.17
C GLY A 269 -9.27 16.37 -9.70
N GLY A 270 -9.81 15.57 -8.78
CA GLY A 270 -11.18 15.64 -8.27
C GLY A 270 -12.15 14.69 -8.97
N GLU A 271 -11.69 13.91 -9.96
CA GLU A 271 -12.52 12.91 -10.64
C GLU A 271 -12.75 11.64 -9.80
N ALA A 272 -11.90 11.37 -8.81
CA ALA A 272 -12.05 10.25 -7.88
C ALA A 272 -12.59 10.74 -6.54
N THR A 273 -11.76 11.42 -5.75
CA THR A 273 -12.11 11.88 -4.41
C THR A 273 -11.77 13.34 -4.18
N VAL A 274 -12.60 14.00 -3.37
CA VAL A 274 -12.35 15.33 -2.80
C VAL A 274 -12.62 15.25 -1.30
N THR A 275 -11.59 15.55 -0.50
CA THR A 275 -11.64 15.57 0.96
C THR A 275 -12.57 16.70 1.42
N PRO A 276 -13.50 16.47 2.36
CA PRO A 276 -14.33 17.54 2.92
C PRO A 276 -13.50 18.68 3.51
N PRO A 277 -13.90 19.96 3.33
CA PRO A 277 -13.10 21.11 3.76
C PRO A 277 -12.70 21.11 5.23
N GLU A 278 -13.61 20.72 6.13
CA GLU A 278 -13.39 20.62 7.56
C GLU A 278 -12.33 19.59 7.92
N LEU A 279 -12.34 18.45 7.22
CA LEU A 279 -11.39 17.38 7.41
C LEU A 279 -10.02 17.78 6.85
N PHE A 280 -10.00 18.41 5.67
CA PHE A 280 -8.78 18.92 5.06
C PHE A 280 -8.08 19.97 5.94
N VAL A 281 -8.83 20.93 6.50
CA VAL A 281 -8.29 21.92 7.44
C VAL A 281 -7.80 21.25 8.73
N LYS A 282 -8.50 20.22 9.24
CA LYS A 282 -8.05 19.44 10.41
C LYS A 282 -6.68 18.80 10.14
N ILE A 283 -6.50 18.12 9.02
CA ILE A 283 -5.21 17.50 8.64
C ILE A 283 -4.09 18.54 8.51
N LYS A 284 -4.38 19.69 7.87
CA LYS A 284 -3.43 20.79 7.76
C LYS A 284 -3.02 21.36 9.13
N SER A 285 -3.95 21.42 10.09
CA SER A 285 -3.66 21.82 11.47
C SER A 285 -2.77 20.78 12.17
N ILE A 286 -3.09 19.50 12.03
CA ILE A 286 -2.28 18.40 12.59
C ILE A 286 -0.85 18.47 12.06
N GLY A 287 -0.66 18.65 10.74
CA GLY A 287 0.68 18.79 10.16
C GLY A 287 1.49 19.94 10.77
N LYS A 288 0.86 21.09 11.04
CA LYS A 288 1.51 22.23 11.74
C LYS A 288 1.87 21.91 13.19
N GLU A 289 1.02 21.15 13.89
CA GLU A 289 1.28 20.74 15.26
C GLU A 289 2.40 19.70 15.38
N LEU A 290 2.57 18.86 14.35
CA LEU A 290 3.59 17.81 14.29
C LEU A 290 4.97 18.32 13.86
N HIS A 291 5.02 19.40 13.06
CA HIS A 291 6.28 19.93 12.52
C HIS A 291 7.35 20.26 13.57
N PRO A 292 7.05 20.87 14.75
CA PRO A 292 8.04 21.11 15.80
C PRO A 292 8.70 19.84 16.36
N PHE A 293 8.09 18.68 16.15
CA PHE A 293 8.63 17.37 16.53
C PHE A 293 9.42 16.69 15.40
N GLY A 294 9.70 17.41 14.31
CA GLY A 294 10.39 16.87 13.14
C GLY A 294 9.55 15.88 12.33
N ILE A 295 8.22 15.92 12.49
CA ILE A 295 7.28 15.09 11.75
C ILE A 295 6.60 15.97 10.71
N ASN A 296 6.91 15.72 9.45
CA ASN A 296 6.55 16.57 8.34
C ASN A 296 5.32 16.03 7.58
N LEU A 297 4.27 16.85 7.48
CA LEU A 297 3.08 16.52 6.70
C LEU A 297 2.73 17.70 5.80
N PHE A 298 2.92 17.54 4.50
CA PHE A 298 2.79 18.60 3.50
C PHE A 298 1.69 18.32 2.49
N GLU A 299 1.14 19.39 1.94
CA GLU A 299 0.13 19.29 0.90
C GLU A 299 0.79 18.92 -0.43
N ASP A 300 0.41 17.80 -1.04
CA ASP A 300 0.80 17.46 -2.41
C ASP A 300 -0.04 18.31 -3.37
N THR A 301 0.66 19.22 -4.03
CA THR A 301 0.09 20.11 -5.05
C THR A 301 0.14 19.50 -6.46
N GLY A 302 0.81 18.35 -6.60
CA GLY A 302 0.87 17.56 -7.81
C GLY A 302 -0.38 16.71 -8.04
N ARG A 303 -0.32 15.86 -9.07
CA ARG A 303 -1.41 14.94 -9.40
C ARG A 303 -1.23 13.62 -8.65
N VAL A 304 -2.11 13.38 -7.67
CA VAL A 304 -2.29 12.06 -7.05
C VAL A 304 -3.24 11.21 -7.89
N SER A 305 -2.90 9.93 -8.09
CA SER A 305 -3.70 8.98 -8.86
C SER A 305 -4.97 8.57 -8.11
N ARG A 306 -5.84 7.82 -8.79
CA ARG A 306 -6.97 7.13 -8.14
C ARG A 306 -6.42 5.98 -7.29
N SER A 307 -7.10 5.62 -6.21
CA SER A 307 -6.68 4.55 -5.30
C SER A 307 -7.91 3.83 -4.70
N ASP A 308 -7.73 3.19 -3.54
CA ASP A 308 -8.80 2.61 -2.71
C ASP A 308 -9.82 3.64 -2.18
N ASP A 309 -9.63 4.93 -2.47
CA ASP A 309 -10.48 6.03 -2.07
C ASP A 309 -11.89 5.99 -2.71
N ILE A 310 -11.97 5.61 -3.99
CA ILE A 310 -13.24 5.56 -4.75
C ILE A 310 -14.31 4.71 -4.06
N PRO A 311 -14.06 3.44 -3.69
CA PRO A 311 -15.08 2.64 -2.99
C PRO A 311 -15.37 3.14 -1.57
N CYS A 312 -14.44 3.82 -0.90
CA CYS A 312 -14.68 4.37 0.45
C CYS A 312 -15.72 5.49 0.43
N LEU A 313 -15.71 6.33 -0.62
CA LEU A 313 -16.71 7.40 -0.81
C LEU A 313 -18.15 6.89 -0.91
N ALA A 314 -18.36 5.61 -1.24
CA ALA A 314 -19.70 5.04 -1.28
C ALA A 314 -20.32 4.87 0.12
N VAL A 315 -19.51 4.88 1.18
CA VAL A 315 -19.98 4.64 2.56
C VAL A 315 -19.70 5.80 3.51
N THR A 316 -18.65 6.60 3.28
CA THR A 316 -18.34 7.78 4.10
C THR A 316 -17.83 8.92 3.23
N PRO A 317 -18.27 10.19 3.45
CA PRO A 317 -17.69 11.34 2.76
C PRO A 317 -16.29 11.69 3.29
N ASN A 318 -15.91 11.18 4.46
CA ASN A 318 -14.68 11.53 5.16
C ASN A 318 -13.53 10.66 4.67
N VAL A 319 -13.04 10.94 3.46
CA VAL A 319 -11.91 10.25 2.86
C VAL A 319 -10.75 11.22 2.68
N ILE A 320 -9.55 10.82 3.11
CA ILE A 320 -8.30 11.55 2.90
C ILE A 320 -7.30 10.62 2.22
N SER A 321 -6.47 11.16 1.33
CA SER A 321 -5.28 10.47 0.84
C SER A 321 -4.03 11.09 1.46
N ILE A 322 -3.21 10.26 2.08
CA ILE A 322 -1.85 10.59 2.50
C ILE A 322 -0.87 9.61 1.87
N GLY A 323 0.41 9.96 1.81
CA GLY A 323 1.35 9.15 1.07
C GLY A 323 2.80 9.55 1.23
N TYR A 324 3.65 8.80 0.55
CA TYR A 324 5.09 9.05 0.50
C TYR A 324 5.47 9.53 -0.91
N PRO A 325 6.42 10.47 -1.03
CA PRO A 325 7.01 10.82 -2.32
C PRO A 325 7.63 9.57 -2.96
N SER A 326 7.34 9.36 -4.24
CA SER A 326 7.89 8.23 -5.00
C SER A 326 8.09 8.57 -6.47
N VAL A 327 9.14 7.98 -7.05
CA VAL A 327 9.44 8.05 -8.48
C VAL A 327 9.37 6.66 -9.10
N ASN A 328 9.30 6.63 -10.42
CA ASN A 328 9.18 5.43 -11.23
C ASN A 328 8.00 4.52 -10.84
N ARG A 329 6.89 5.12 -10.39
CA ARG A 329 5.65 4.40 -10.06
C ARG A 329 5.20 3.58 -11.27
N HIS A 330 4.62 2.41 -11.02
CA HIS A 330 4.26 1.44 -12.07
C HIS A 330 5.43 0.97 -12.97
N HIS A 331 6.66 1.05 -12.49
CA HIS A 331 7.86 0.54 -13.16
C HIS A 331 8.12 1.16 -14.55
N ASP A 332 7.78 2.43 -14.75
CA ASP A 332 7.81 3.10 -16.06
C ASP A 332 9.22 3.17 -16.68
N GLN A 333 10.17 3.78 -15.99
CA GLN A 333 11.56 3.99 -16.42
C GLN A 333 12.56 3.21 -15.55
N GLY A 334 12.11 2.61 -14.46
CA GLY A 334 12.94 1.92 -13.47
C GLY A 334 12.12 1.28 -12.36
N PRO A 335 12.76 0.64 -11.36
CA PRO A 335 12.04 0.23 -10.16
C PRO A 335 11.49 1.47 -9.43
N PRO A 336 10.27 1.39 -8.88
CA PRO A 336 9.75 2.36 -7.93
C PRO A 336 10.74 2.62 -6.81
N THR A 337 10.91 3.89 -6.45
CA THR A 337 11.88 4.34 -5.44
C THR A 337 11.24 5.34 -4.49
N ALA A 338 11.56 5.20 -3.20
CA ALA A 338 11.17 6.12 -2.13
C ALA A 338 12.32 6.31 -1.13
N SER A 339 12.19 7.26 -0.20
CA SER A 339 13.14 7.46 0.90
C SER A 339 12.71 6.70 2.16
N LEU A 340 13.66 6.01 2.82
CA LEU A 340 13.42 5.38 4.12
C LEU A 340 13.06 6.41 5.19
N LYS A 341 13.61 7.62 5.12
CA LYS A 341 13.23 8.75 5.98
C LYS A 341 11.76 9.14 5.80
N ASP A 342 11.28 9.23 4.56
CA ASP A 342 9.87 9.54 4.27
C ASP A 342 8.93 8.45 4.80
N LEU A 343 9.30 7.18 4.63
CA LEU A 343 8.50 6.06 5.13
C LEU A 343 8.44 6.01 6.66
N ALA A 344 9.55 6.29 7.35
CA ALA A 344 9.57 6.45 8.80
C ALA A 344 8.70 7.64 9.25
N ASN A 345 8.77 8.76 8.53
CA ASN A 345 7.93 9.92 8.78
C ASN A 345 6.44 9.60 8.55
N LEU A 346 6.10 8.85 7.51
CA LEU A 346 4.73 8.40 7.23
C LEU A 346 4.19 7.53 8.36
N ALA A 347 4.99 6.61 8.89
CA ALA A 347 4.59 5.81 10.06
C ALA A 347 4.31 6.69 11.29
N LYS A 348 5.14 7.72 11.53
CA LYS A 348 4.90 8.71 12.60
C LYS A 348 3.60 9.50 12.37
N VAL A 349 3.33 9.94 11.14
CA VAL A 349 2.08 10.62 10.78
C VAL A 349 0.86 9.71 11.01
N ILE A 350 0.91 8.47 10.54
CA ILE A 350 -0.17 7.48 10.74
C ILE A 350 -0.46 7.27 12.24
N PHE A 351 0.59 7.09 13.06
CA PHE A 351 0.46 6.97 14.50
C PHE A 351 -0.29 8.16 15.11
N TRP A 352 0.13 9.39 14.79
CA TRP A 352 -0.49 10.60 15.33
C TRP A 352 -1.91 10.83 14.81
N LEU A 353 -2.18 10.55 13.53
CA LEU A 353 -3.54 10.61 13.00
C LEU A 353 -4.46 9.61 13.70
N GLY A 354 -3.97 8.41 14.00
CA GLY A 354 -4.72 7.40 14.75
C GLY A 354 -5.11 7.87 16.15
N ILE A 355 -4.33 8.75 16.78
CA ILE A 355 -4.63 9.33 18.09
C ILE A 355 -5.52 10.57 17.95
N MET A 356 -5.13 11.53 17.11
CA MET A 356 -5.75 12.86 17.04
C MET A 356 -7.11 12.86 16.30
N LEU A 357 -7.44 11.79 15.59
CA LEU A 357 -8.76 11.59 14.99
C LEU A 357 -9.65 10.67 15.83
N ASP A 358 -9.10 9.96 16.82
CA ASP A 358 -9.87 9.07 17.68
C ASP A 358 -10.54 9.89 18.78
N ARG A 359 -11.88 9.91 18.75
CA ARG A 359 -12.73 10.63 19.71
C ARG A 359 -12.54 10.15 21.16
N ASN A 360 -11.94 8.98 21.38
CA ASN A 360 -11.61 8.51 22.73
C ASN A 360 -10.45 9.31 23.37
N TYR A 361 -9.74 10.13 22.60
CA TYR A 361 -8.58 10.91 23.02
C TYR A 361 -8.72 12.43 22.79
N GLU A 362 -9.91 12.90 22.38
CA GLU A 362 -10.34 14.32 22.49
C GLU A 362 -10.73 14.65 23.94
#